data_AF-A0A1W1BRL0-F1
#
_entry.id   AF-A0A1W1BRL0-F1
#
_cell.length_a   1.000
_cell.length_b   1.000
_cell.length_c   1.000
_cell.angle_alpha   90.00
_cell.angle_beta   90.00
_cell.angle_gamma   90.00
#
_symmetry.space_group_name_H-M   'P 1'
#
loop_
_entity.id
_entity.type
_entity.pdbx_description
1 polymer ?
#
loop_
_entity_poly.entity_id
_entity_poly.type
_entity_poly.pdbx_seq_one_letter_code
_entity_poly.pdbx_strand_id
1 'polypeptide(L)'
;MIKMILLTLGITTTILFSNDMKIIEHNNHRDTKEVEIKDKIGTTCKVILTAPQNIVSTNCKRLTNSKGIKILCTSRNKICKTEEEIFHFIKNYNPNSVKKHKSLRQGMPYSEARELILDSGWQGKNQRWQDIPQSGEINEIYYDNGWREIEDCSGTGMAYCRFEFTNIKNETLVVITEGECIKTSSIKCEKYVANWSIE
;
A
#
# COMPACT_ATOMS: atom_id res chain seq x y z
N MET A 1 -7.35 20.78 -48.84
CA MET A 1 -7.42 21.35 -47.47
C MET A 1 -7.42 20.18 -46.49
N ILE A 2 -6.24 19.76 -46.02
CA ILE A 2 -6.07 18.53 -45.21
C ILE A 2 -6.09 18.94 -43.73
N LYS A 3 -7.10 18.50 -42.97
CA LYS A 3 -7.18 18.68 -41.53
C LYS A 3 -6.18 17.73 -40.85
N MET A 4 -5.12 18.30 -40.30
CA MET A 4 -4.12 17.60 -39.51
C MET A 4 -4.66 17.45 -38.08
N ILE A 5 -5.10 16.24 -37.72
CA ILE A 5 -5.59 15.91 -36.38
C ILE A 5 -4.36 15.65 -35.49
N LEU A 6 -4.08 16.59 -34.58
CA LEU A 6 -3.07 16.44 -33.54
C LEU A 6 -3.60 15.45 -32.48
N LEU A 7 -3.07 14.22 -32.48
CA LEU A 7 -3.29 13.27 -31.39
C LEU A 7 -2.29 13.57 -30.28
N THR A 8 -2.73 14.25 -29.23
CA THR A 8 -1.97 14.40 -27.99
C THR A 8 -2.07 13.11 -27.18
N LEU A 9 -1.01 12.29 -27.18
CA LEU A 9 -0.85 11.17 -26.25
C LEU A 9 -0.70 11.74 -24.83
N GLY A 10 -1.78 11.69 -24.04
CA GLY A 10 -1.72 11.93 -22.60
C GLY A 10 -1.07 10.73 -21.93
N ILE A 11 0.20 10.85 -21.53
CA ILE A 11 0.87 9.86 -20.70
C ILE A 11 0.34 10.04 -19.27
N THR A 12 -0.66 9.25 -18.89
CA THR A 12 -1.08 9.13 -17.49
C THR A 12 -0.04 8.29 -16.76
N THR A 13 0.93 8.95 -16.12
CA THR A 13 1.83 8.31 -15.17
C THR A 13 1.01 7.86 -13.96
N THR A 14 0.70 6.58 -13.89
CA THR A 14 0.19 5.93 -12.68
C THR A 14 1.25 6.04 -11.59
N ILE A 15 0.97 6.85 -10.57
CA ILE A 15 1.85 7.02 -9.43
C ILE A 15 1.70 5.78 -8.57
N LEU A 16 2.62 4.83 -8.72
CA LEU A 16 2.77 3.70 -7.81
C LEU A 16 3.11 4.27 -6.43
N PHE A 17 2.17 4.20 -5.48
CA PHE A 17 2.47 4.47 -4.08
C PHE A 17 3.49 3.44 -3.62
N SER A 18 4.72 3.90 -3.48
CA SER A 18 5.84 3.04 -3.13
C SER A 18 5.88 2.86 -1.61
N ASN A 19 6.00 1.60 -1.15
CA ASN A 19 6.12 1.21 0.27
C ASN A 19 7.38 1.75 0.97
N ASP A 20 8.14 2.62 0.31
CA ASP A 20 9.41 3.14 0.76
C ASP A 20 9.29 4.51 1.45
N MET A 21 8.09 5.08 1.60
CA MET A 21 7.86 6.33 2.33
C MET A 21 6.77 6.20 3.41
N LYS A 22 6.99 6.79 4.59
CA LYS A 22 6.04 6.81 5.71
C LYS A 22 6.06 8.17 6.41
N ILE A 23 4.90 8.69 6.82
CA ILE A 23 4.85 9.86 7.70
C ILE A 23 5.04 9.40 9.16
N ILE A 24 6.05 9.93 9.86
CA ILE A 24 6.37 9.55 11.25
C ILE A 24 5.60 10.43 12.24
N GLU A 25 5.51 11.73 11.98
CA GLU A 25 4.86 12.68 12.88
C GLU A 25 4.09 13.73 12.09
N HIS A 26 2.82 13.91 12.45
CA HIS A 26 2.02 15.04 12.03
C HIS A 26 1.66 15.84 13.28
N ASN A 27 2.52 16.79 13.62
CA ASN A 27 2.27 17.63 14.78
C ASN A 27 1.27 18.71 14.37
N ASN A 28 -0.03 18.52 14.62
CA ASN A 28 -1.09 19.47 14.21
C ASN A 28 -0.89 20.91 14.70
N HIS A 29 0.02 21.14 15.65
CA HIS A 29 0.34 22.45 16.22
C HIS A 29 1.49 23.17 15.51
N ARG A 30 2.25 22.48 14.66
CA ARG A 30 3.35 23.05 13.88
C ARG A 30 3.14 22.68 12.42
N ASP A 31 3.39 23.60 11.51
CA ASP A 31 3.36 23.33 10.07
C ASP A 31 4.48 22.38 9.59
N THR A 32 5.04 21.58 10.49
CA THR A 32 6.13 20.64 10.26
C THR A 32 5.58 19.22 10.03
N LYS A 33 6.09 18.56 8.98
CA LYS A 33 5.82 17.15 8.69
C LYS A 33 7.13 16.39 8.61
N GLU A 34 7.18 15.20 9.20
CA GLU A 34 8.33 14.30 9.11
C GLU A 34 8.00 13.09 8.24
N VAL A 35 8.82 12.86 7.21
CA VAL A 35 8.73 11.71 6.31
C VAL A 35 9.96 10.82 6.49
N GLU A 36 9.73 9.54 6.75
CA GLU A 36 10.70 8.46 6.65
C GLU A 36 10.76 7.94 5.22
N ILE A 37 11.97 7.75 4.69
CA ILE A 37 12.25 6.98 3.48
C ILE A 37 12.97 5.71 3.92
N LYS A 38 12.43 4.53 3.61
CA LYS A 38 12.94 3.23 4.05
C LYS A 38 13.27 2.33 2.85
N ASP A 39 14.47 1.79 2.83
CA ASP A 39 14.84 0.76 1.85
C ASP A 39 14.38 -0.65 2.26
N LYS A 40 14.46 -1.60 1.31
CA LYS A 40 14.08 -3.01 1.52
C LYS A 40 14.91 -3.73 2.59
N ILE A 41 16.08 -3.19 2.95
CA ILE A 41 17.03 -3.77 3.90
C ILE A 41 16.86 -3.12 5.29
N GLY A 42 15.94 -2.15 5.42
CA GLY A 42 15.62 -1.47 6.66
C GLY A 42 16.43 -0.20 6.92
N THR A 43 17.29 0.23 6.00
CA THR A 43 17.97 1.52 6.11
C THR A 43 16.95 2.63 5.94
N THR A 44 16.88 3.56 6.90
CA THR A 44 15.98 4.70 6.83
C THR A 44 16.73 6.01 6.68
N CYS A 45 16.08 7.00 6.08
CA CYS A 45 16.44 8.39 6.20
C CYS A 45 15.18 9.23 6.43
N LYS A 46 15.32 10.40 7.05
CA LYS A 46 14.26 11.25 7.53
C LYS A 46 14.35 12.61 6.86
N VAL A 47 13.19 13.14 6.52
CA VAL A 47 13.03 14.45 5.89
C VAL A 47 12.02 15.23 6.73
N ILE A 48 12.43 16.38 7.24
CA ILE A 48 11.58 17.29 8.00
C ILE A 48 11.26 18.48 7.10
N LEU A 49 9.98 18.75 6.92
CA LEU A 49 9.47 19.77 6.02
C LEU A 49 8.60 20.76 6.77
N THR A 50 8.63 22.04 6.41
CA THR A 50 7.69 23.07 6.89
C THR A 50 6.76 23.55 5.79
N ALA A 51 5.59 24.08 6.11
CA ALA A 51 4.81 24.85 5.15
C ALA A 51 5.55 26.16 4.76
N PRO A 52 5.55 26.57 3.48
CA PRO A 52 4.92 25.94 2.32
C PRO A 52 5.88 24.99 1.56
N GLN A 53 6.15 23.80 2.10
CA GLN A 53 6.92 22.71 1.47
C GLN A 53 8.42 22.99 1.33
N ASN A 54 9.06 23.46 2.40
CA ASN A 54 10.51 23.59 2.45
C ASN A 54 11.13 22.47 3.30
N ILE A 55 12.15 21.80 2.79
CA ILE A 55 12.93 20.86 3.59
C ILE A 55 13.80 21.66 4.56
N VAL A 56 13.46 21.56 5.85
CA VAL A 56 14.20 22.23 6.93
C VAL A 56 15.42 21.41 7.32
N SER A 57 15.28 20.10 7.42
CA SER A 57 16.38 19.21 7.76
C SER A 57 16.18 17.83 7.18
N THR A 58 17.28 17.14 6.91
CA THR A 58 17.26 15.75 6.48
C THR A 58 18.59 15.09 6.80
N ASN A 59 18.56 13.81 7.15
CA ASN A 59 19.76 12.96 7.20
C ASN A 59 19.93 12.12 5.92
N CYS A 60 19.05 12.30 4.93
CA CYS A 60 19.17 11.66 3.63
C CYS A 60 20.37 12.23 2.87
N LYS A 61 21.02 11.39 2.07
CA LYS A 61 22.07 11.83 1.16
C LYS A 61 21.44 12.66 0.05
N ARG A 62 21.89 13.91 -0.09
CA ARG A 62 21.43 14.84 -1.12
C ARG A 62 22.25 14.68 -2.38
N LEU A 63 21.58 14.52 -3.51
CA LEU A 63 22.15 14.44 -4.84
C LEU A 63 21.42 15.42 -5.76
N THR A 64 22.07 15.85 -6.83
CA THR A 64 21.47 16.64 -7.90
C THR A 64 21.86 16.02 -9.23
N ASN A 65 20.88 15.77 -10.10
CA ASN A 65 21.18 15.24 -11.43
C ASN A 65 21.58 16.36 -12.42
N SER A 66 21.93 15.99 -13.65
CA SER A 66 22.32 16.93 -14.71
C SER A 66 21.23 17.94 -15.11
N LYS A 67 19.97 17.69 -14.73
CA LYS A 67 18.82 18.58 -14.96
C LYS A 67 18.54 19.52 -13.78
N GLY A 68 19.37 19.51 -12.73
CA GLY A 68 19.17 20.32 -11.53
C GLY A 68 18.11 19.76 -10.57
N ILE A 69 17.61 18.53 -10.78
CA ILE A 69 16.60 17.92 -9.92
C ILE A 69 17.28 17.43 -8.65
N LYS A 70 16.76 17.87 -7.50
CA LYS A 70 17.22 17.47 -6.18
C LYS A 70 16.63 16.12 -5.78
N ILE A 71 17.49 15.22 -5.34
CA ILE A 71 17.20 13.83 -5.02
C ILE A 71 17.72 13.53 -3.61
N LEU A 72 16.87 12.93 -2.79
CA LEU A 72 17.20 12.45 -1.45
C LEU A 72 17.27 10.94 -1.46
N CYS A 73 18.39 10.38 -1.01
CA CYS A 73 18.59 8.95 -0.97
C CYS A 73 18.87 8.46 0.45
N THR A 74 18.57 7.19 0.69
CA THR A 74 19.10 6.48 1.86
C THR A 74 20.63 6.43 1.80
N SER A 75 21.30 6.20 2.94
CA SER A 75 22.77 6.30 3.05
C SER A 75 23.54 5.43 2.05
N ARG A 76 22.94 4.34 1.55
CA ARG A 76 23.52 3.42 0.56
C ARG A 76 23.04 3.64 -0.89
N ASN A 77 22.37 4.75 -1.18
CA ASN A 77 21.77 5.05 -2.50
C ASN A 77 20.84 3.94 -3.02
N LYS A 78 20.22 3.15 -2.12
CA LYS A 78 19.38 2.03 -2.53
C LYS A 78 17.97 2.46 -2.92
N ILE A 79 17.47 3.48 -2.25
CA ILE A 79 16.22 4.16 -2.59
C ILE A 79 16.49 5.66 -2.61
N CYS A 80 15.93 6.32 -3.61
CA CYS A 80 16.06 7.73 -3.85
C CYS A 80 14.68 8.30 -4.22
N LYS A 81 14.37 9.48 -3.70
CA LYS A 81 13.15 10.23 -4.00
C LYS A 81 13.51 11.66 -4.34
N THR A 82 12.89 12.19 -5.37
CA THR A 82 12.93 13.62 -5.67
C THR A 82 12.21 14.40 -4.58
N GLU A 83 12.55 15.68 -4.41
CA GLU A 83 11.79 16.56 -3.52
C GLU A 83 10.31 16.62 -3.92
N GLU A 84 10.02 16.62 -5.23
CA GLU A 84 8.66 16.60 -5.78
C GLU A 84 7.87 15.34 -5.38
N GLU A 85 8.47 14.15 -5.44
CA GLU A 85 7.83 12.92 -4.98
C GLU A 85 7.47 12.98 -3.49
N ILE A 86 8.36 13.54 -2.67
CA ILE A 86 8.14 13.70 -1.23
C ILE A 86 7.00 14.70 -0.98
N PHE A 87 6.98 15.83 -1.69
CA PHE A 87 5.91 16.81 -1.57
C PHE A 87 4.57 16.25 -2.04
N HIS A 88 4.56 15.48 -3.13
CA HIS A 88 3.36 14.83 -3.63
C HIS A 88 2.83 13.79 -2.64
N PHE A 89 3.71 12.99 -2.04
CA PHE A 89 3.36 12.05 -0.98
C PHE A 89 2.70 12.76 0.22
N ILE A 90 3.29 13.86 0.67
CA ILE A 90 2.77 14.67 1.78
C ILE A 90 1.43 15.35 1.45
N LYS A 91 1.28 15.87 0.24
CA LYS A 91 0.08 16.58 -0.22
C LYS A 91 -1.13 15.65 -0.25
N ASN A 92 -0.91 14.41 -0.69
CA ASN A 92 -1.97 13.41 -0.78
C ASN A 92 -2.16 12.60 0.49
N TYR A 93 -1.29 12.80 1.49
CA TYR A 93 -1.46 12.15 2.79
C TYR A 93 -2.70 12.71 3.51
N ASN A 94 -3.71 11.85 3.65
CA ASN A 94 -4.93 12.15 4.39
C ASN A 94 -4.94 11.33 5.70
N PRO A 95 -4.72 11.95 6.88
CA PRO A 95 -4.75 11.21 8.14
C PRO A 95 -6.13 10.63 8.48
N ASN A 96 -7.19 11.11 7.81
CA ASN A 96 -8.57 10.65 7.97
C ASN A 96 -9.00 9.62 6.92
N SER A 97 -8.21 9.34 5.87
CA SER A 97 -8.51 8.21 4.96
C SER A 97 -8.35 6.87 5.67
N VAL A 98 -7.55 6.81 6.72
CA VAL A 98 -7.41 5.66 7.61
C VAL A 98 -8.69 5.39 8.44
N LYS A 99 -9.60 6.37 8.57
CA LYS A 99 -10.80 6.28 9.44
C LYS A 99 -12.14 6.09 8.72
N LYS A 100 -12.13 5.71 7.44
CA LYS A 100 -13.38 5.37 6.72
C LYS A 100 -13.22 4.08 5.91
N HIS A 101 -13.39 2.94 6.56
CA HIS A 101 -13.71 1.66 5.90
C HIS A 101 -15.10 1.67 5.21
N LYS A 102 -15.63 2.84 4.83
CA LYS A 102 -16.93 2.98 4.12
C LYS A 102 -16.86 2.48 2.68
N SER A 103 -15.70 2.03 2.21
CA SER A 103 -15.51 1.46 0.87
C SER A 103 -15.71 -0.06 0.82
N LEU A 104 -15.52 -0.77 1.94
CA LEU A 104 -15.77 -2.21 2.00
C LEU A 104 -17.27 -2.47 2.02
N ARG A 105 -17.67 -3.50 1.26
CA ARG A 105 -19.07 -3.90 1.10
C ARG A 105 -19.15 -5.42 1.13
N GLN A 106 -20.17 -5.95 1.78
CA GLN A 106 -20.45 -7.37 1.72
C GLN A 106 -20.75 -7.79 0.27
N GLY A 107 -20.27 -8.96 -0.12
CA GLY A 107 -20.41 -9.51 -1.47
C GLY A 107 -19.48 -8.92 -2.52
N MET A 108 -18.56 -8.01 -2.16
CA MET A 108 -17.56 -7.52 -3.12
C MET A 108 -16.43 -8.53 -3.32
N PRO A 109 -15.80 -8.61 -4.52
CA PRO A 109 -14.63 -9.44 -4.74
C PRO A 109 -13.51 -9.08 -3.76
N TYR A 110 -12.85 -10.10 -3.20
CA TYR A 110 -11.77 -9.88 -2.26
C TYR A 110 -10.57 -9.20 -2.91
N SER A 111 -10.29 -9.48 -4.18
CA SER A 111 -9.28 -8.75 -4.95
C SER A 111 -9.51 -7.23 -4.92
N GLU A 112 -10.73 -6.77 -5.18
CA GLU A 112 -11.12 -5.35 -5.10
C GLU A 112 -11.02 -4.81 -3.67
N ALA A 113 -11.49 -5.59 -2.68
CA ALA A 113 -11.41 -5.21 -1.27
C ALA A 113 -9.96 -5.03 -0.82
N ARG A 114 -9.07 -5.93 -1.23
CA ARG A 114 -7.64 -5.92 -0.92
C ARG A 114 -6.97 -4.66 -1.46
N GLU A 115 -7.25 -4.27 -2.71
CA GLU A 115 -6.72 -3.03 -3.28
C GLU A 115 -7.13 -1.82 -2.43
N LEU A 116 -8.41 -1.70 -2.08
CA LEU A 116 -8.90 -0.62 -1.23
C LEU A 116 -8.24 -0.60 0.16
N ILE A 117 -7.99 -1.75 0.75
CA ILE A 117 -7.34 -1.89 2.05
C ILE A 117 -5.89 -1.43 1.99
N LEU A 118 -5.14 -1.91 0.99
CA LEU A 118 -3.74 -1.54 0.77
C LEU A 118 -3.59 -0.06 0.43
N ASP A 119 -4.46 0.49 -0.43
CA ASP A 119 -4.50 1.92 -0.77
C ASP A 119 -4.83 2.80 0.45
N SER A 120 -5.53 2.25 1.43
CA SER A 120 -5.82 2.92 2.71
C SER A 120 -4.65 2.86 3.70
N GLY A 121 -3.51 2.28 3.31
CA GLY A 121 -2.28 2.21 4.11
C GLY A 121 -2.21 1.05 5.09
N TRP A 122 -3.13 0.08 5.00
CA TRP A 122 -3.01 -1.19 5.70
C TRP A 122 -2.01 -2.11 4.99
N GLN A 123 -1.38 -3.01 5.73
CA GLN A 123 -0.41 -3.95 5.20
C GLN A 123 -0.85 -5.37 5.49
N GLY A 124 -0.86 -6.23 4.47
CA GLY A 124 -1.14 -7.64 4.68
C GLY A 124 -0.15 -8.23 5.68
N LYS A 125 -0.65 -8.94 6.70
CA LYS A 125 0.19 -9.63 7.67
C LYS A 125 0.90 -10.77 6.95
N ASN A 126 2.10 -10.49 6.45
CA ASN A 126 2.88 -11.45 5.69
C ASN A 126 3.34 -12.60 6.60
N GLN A 127 2.62 -13.71 6.56
CA GLN A 127 3.06 -14.94 7.20
C GLN A 127 4.01 -15.70 6.28
N ARG A 128 5.00 -16.36 6.88
CA ARG A 128 5.81 -17.31 6.11
C ARG A 128 4.94 -18.52 5.83
N TRP A 129 5.10 -19.13 4.66
CA TRP A 129 4.28 -20.29 4.29
C TRP A 129 4.38 -21.43 5.30
N GLN A 130 5.52 -21.58 5.99
CA GLN A 130 5.67 -22.60 7.05
C GLN A 130 4.77 -22.36 8.27
N ASP A 131 4.31 -21.12 8.45
CA ASP A 131 3.56 -20.68 9.63
C ASP A 131 2.03 -20.72 9.40
N ILE A 132 1.56 -21.03 8.18
CA ILE A 132 0.13 -21.17 7.86
C ILE A 132 -0.26 -22.64 7.66
N PRO A 133 -1.50 -23.04 7.99
CA PRO A 133 -1.99 -24.39 7.73
C PRO A 133 -1.87 -24.75 6.23
N GLN A 134 -1.04 -25.74 5.92
CA GLN A 134 -0.76 -26.17 4.54
C GLN A 134 -1.83 -27.11 3.98
N SER A 135 -3.10 -26.72 4.07
CA SER A 135 -4.21 -27.59 3.66
C SER A 135 -5.31 -26.83 2.92
N GLY A 136 -5.94 -27.52 1.97
CA GLY A 136 -7.11 -27.03 1.25
C GLY A 136 -6.84 -25.76 0.43
N GLU A 137 -7.82 -24.87 0.40
CA GLU A 137 -7.81 -23.64 -0.41
C GLU A 137 -6.76 -22.62 0.03
N ILE A 138 -6.20 -22.73 1.23
CA ILE A 138 -5.14 -21.83 1.72
C ILE A 138 -3.92 -21.86 0.79
N ASN A 139 -3.53 -23.05 0.32
CA ASN A 139 -2.40 -23.20 -0.59
C ASN A 139 -2.68 -22.54 -1.94
N GLU A 140 -3.89 -22.69 -2.47
CA GLU A 140 -4.28 -22.04 -3.73
C GLU A 140 -4.26 -20.52 -3.55
N ILE A 141 -4.91 -20.00 -2.52
CA ILE A 141 -4.93 -18.55 -2.23
C ILE A 141 -3.51 -17.99 -2.06
N TYR A 142 -2.66 -18.67 -1.29
CA TYR A 142 -1.32 -18.19 -0.98
C TYR A 142 -0.39 -18.23 -2.19
N TYR A 143 -0.31 -19.37 -2.90
CA TYR A 143 0.65 -19.56 -3.98
C TYR A 143 0.13 -19.05 -5.33
N ASP A 144 -1.16 -19.22 -5.62
CA ASP A 144 -1.72 -18.83 -6.91
C ASP A 144 -2.02 -17.34 -6.98
N ASN A 145 -2.66 -16.77 -5.96
CA ASN A 145 -2.98 -15.34 -5.94
C ASN A 145 -1.87 -14.48 -5.32
N GLY A 146 -0.98 -15.07 -4.51
CA GLY A 146 0.02 -14.32 -3.76
C GLY A 146 -0.56 -13.54 -2.58
N TRP A 147 -1.75 -13.92 -2.10
CA TRP A 147 -2.37 -13.31 -0.92
C TRP A 147 -1.76 -13.96 0.32
N ARG A 148 -0.79 -13.28 0.92
CA ARG A 148 0.01 -13.78 2.05
C ARG A 148 -0.54 -13.37 3.41
N GLU A 149 -1.56 -12.53 3.38
CA GLU A 149 -2.37 -12.11 4.51
C GLU A 149 -3.44 -13.13 4.92
N ILE A 150 -3.56 -14.25 4.21
CA ILE A 150 -4.45 -15.35 4.60
C ILE A 150 -3.93 -16.00 5.88
N GLU A 151 -4.80 -16.13 6.88
CA GLU A 151 -4.48 -16.76 8.16
C GLU A 151 -5.08 -18.17 8.24
N ASP A 152 -6.37 -18.32 7.88
CA ASP A 152 -7.09 -19.58 7.99
C ASP A 152 -8.27 -19.66 7.01
N CYS A 153 -8.66 -20.87 6.62
CA CYS A 153 -9.86 -21.15 5.84
C CYS A 153 -10.60 -22.37 6.38
N SER A 154 -11.93 -22.27 6.45
CA SER A 154 -12.82 -23.39 6.74
C SER A 154 -12.84 -24.36 5.56
N GLY A 155 -12.62 -25.66 5.83
CA GLY A 155 -12.51 -26.68 4.79
C GLY A 155 -13.84 -27.13 4.14
N THR A 156 -15.01 -26.86 4.74
CA THR A 156 -16.32 -27.28 4.19
C THR A 156 -17.41 -26.23 4.44
N GLY A 157 -18.45 -26.21 3.59
CA GLY A 157 -19.63 -25.37 3.76
C GLY A 157 -19.49 -24.05 2.98
N MET A 158 -19.59 -22.92 3.66
CA MET A 158 -19.49 -21.58 3.04
C MET A 158 -18.05 -21.20 2.65
N ALA A 159 -17.06 -22.08 2.91
CA ALA A 159 -15.65 -21.89 2.59
C ALA A 159 -15.09 -20.54 3.10
N TYR A 160 -15.41 -20.21 4.36
CA TYR A 160 -14.98 -18.96 4.97
C TYR A 160 -13.46 -18.89 5.07
N CYS A 161 -12.87 -17.77 4.68
CA CYS A 161 -11.44 -17.50 4.86
C CYS A 161 -11.23 -16.22 5.65
N ARG A 162 -10.20 -16.20 6.48
CA ARG A 162 -9.80 -15.08 7.33
C ARG A 162 -8.50 -14.48 6.82
N PHE A 163 -8.54 -13.19 6.52
CA PHE A 163 -7.39 -12.41 6.10
C PHE A 163 -7.09 -11.31 7.10
N GLU A 164 -5.81 -11.10 7.41
CA GLU A 164 -5.36 -10.09 8.38
C GLU A 164 -4.48 -9.02 7.76
N PHE A 165 -4.79 -7.77 8.09
CA PHE A 165 -3.96 -6.63 7.76
C PHE A 165 -3.62 -5.84 9.02
N THR A 166 -2.41 -5.27 9.08
CA THR A 166 -1.98 -4.41 10.19
C THR A 166 -1.69 -3.01 9.70
N ASN A 167 -1.84 -2.03 10.57
CA ASN A 167 -1.50 -0.64 10.27
C ASN A 167 -0.35 -0.13 11.17
N ILE A 168 0.03 1.14 10.99
CA ILE A 168 1.14 1.75 11.72
C ILE A 168 0.91 1.89 13.23
N LYS A 169 -0.34 1.75 13.69
CA LYS A 169 -0.73 1.76 15.09
C LYS A 169 -0.80 0.35 15.68
N ASN A 170 -0.46 -0.67 14.90
CA ASN A 170 -0.55 -2.07 15.28
C ASN A 170 -2.00 -2.53 15.58
N GLU A 171 -3.00 -1.86 14.99
CA GLU A 171 -4.38 -2.34 14.92
C GLU A 171 -4.46 -3.44 13.85
N THR A 172 -5.35 -4.42 14.00
CA THR A 172 -5.54 -5.50 13.03
C THR A 172 -6.90 -5.38 12.35
N LEU A 173 -6.93 -5.21 11.03
CA LEU A 173 -8.13 -5.34 10.23
C LEU A 173 -8.27 -6.79 9.81
N VAL A 174 -9.36 -7.40 10.25
CA VAL A 174 -9.76 -8.74 9.84
C VAL A 174 -10.81 -8.64 8.76
N VAL A 175 -10.58 -9.37 7.67
CA VAL A 175 -11.55 -9.53 6.58
C VAL A 175 -11.93 -11.00 6.51
N ILE A 176 -13.21 -11.28 6.66
CA ILE A 176 -13.79 -12.61 6.46
C ILE A 176 -14.40 -12.64 5.07
N THR A 177 -14.04 -13.64 4.27
CA THR A 177 -14.63 -13.88 2.95
C THR A 177 -15.37 -15.21 2.93
N GLU A 178 -16.27 -15.39 1.96
CA GLU A 178 -16.99 -16.63 1.69
C GLU A 178 -16.96 -17.03 0.21
N GLY A 179 -17.42 -18.26 -0.06
CA GLY A 179 -17.44 -18.88 -1.38
C GLY A 179 -16.19 -19.72 -1.65
N GLU A 180 -16.29 -20.74 -2.50
CA GLU A 180 -15.14 -21.57 -2.89
C GLU A 180 -14.22 -20.83 -3.88
N CYS A 181 -12.98 -21.29 -4.02
CA CYS A 181 -12.04 -20.77 -5.00
C CYS A 181 -12.52 -21.05 -6.43
N ILE A 182 -13.17 -20.07 -7.06
CA ILE A 182 -13.54 -20.14 -8.49
C ILE A 182 -12.37 -19.64 -9.33
N LYS A 183 -11.77 -20.54 -10.13
CA LYS A 183 -10.70 -20.18 -11.08
C LYS A 183 -11.32 -19.60 -12.35
N THR A 184 -10.87 -18.42 -12.76
CA THR A 184 -11.27 -17.75 -14.02
C THR A 184 -10.06 -17.54 -14.93
N SER A 185 -10.27 -17.06 -16.16
CA SER A 185 -9.18 -16.77 -17.10
C SER A 185 -8.25 -15.64 -16.65
N SER A 186 -8.68 -14.76 -15.75
CA SER A 186 -7.93 -13.60 -15.26
C SER A 186 -7.53 -13.68 -13.79
N ILE A 187 -8.21 -14.51 -12.99
CA ILE A 187 -8.01 -14.62 -11.54
C ILE A 187 -7.97 -16.10 -11.17
N LYS A 188 -6.92 -16.54 -10.48
CA LYS A 188 -6.71 -17.95 -10.19
C LYS A 188 -7.59 -18.48 -9.05
N CYS A 189 -7.96 -17.64 -8.09
CA CYS A 189 -9.02 -17.91 -7.12
C CYS A 189 -9.66 -16.58 -6.70
N GLU A 190 -10.99 -16.49 -6.69
CA GLU A 190 -11.70 -15.32 -6.17
C GLU A 190 -12.59 -15.70 -4.98
N LYS A 191 -12.68 -14.80 -4.01
CA LYS A 191 -13.52 -14.92 -2.81
C LYS A 191 -14.35 -13.64 -2.67
N TYR A 192 -15.40 -13.68 -1.87
CA TYR A 192 -16.27 -12.50 -1.67
C TYR A 192 -16.31 -12.08 -0.21
N VAL A 193 -16.22 -10.79 0.06
CA VAL A 193 -16.22 -10.26 1.43
C VAL A 193 -17.55 -10.61 2.12
N ALA A 194 -17.48 -11.32 3.23
CA ALA A 194 -18.62 -11.62 4.09
C ALA A 194 -18.74 -10.61 5.23
N ASN A 195 -17.61 -10.28 5.88
CA ASN A 195 -17.58 -9.34 7.00
C ASN A 195 -16.18 -8.73 7.18
N TRP A 196 -16.07 -7.63 7.94
CA TRP A 196 -14.78 -7.06 8.34
C TRP A 196 -14.88 -6.33 9.69
N SER A 197 -13.79 -6.36 10.46
CA SER A 197 -13.71 -5.73 11.78
C SER A 197 -12.29 -5.32 12.12
N ILE A 198 -12.14 -4.36 13.03
CA ILE A 198 -10.84 -4.03 13.63
C ILE A 198 -10.77 -4.75 14.99
N GLU A 199 -9.69 -5.50 15.20
CA GLU A 199 -9.30 -6.18 16.44
C GLU A 199 -8.18 -5.42 17.16
#